data_AF-A0A1H0PPZ8-F1
#
_entry.id   AF-A0A1H0PPZ8-F1
#
_cell.length_a   1.000
_cell.length_b   1.000
_cell.length_c   1.000
_cell.angle_alpha   90.00
_cell.angle_beta   90.00
_cell.angle_gamma   90.00
#
_symmetry.space_group_name_H-M   'P 1'
#
loop_
_entity.id
_entity.type
_entity.pdbx_description
1 polymer ?
#
loop_
_entity_poly.entity_id
_entity_poly.type
_entity_poly.pdbx_seq_one_letter_code
_entity_poly.pdbx_strand_id
1 'polypeptide(L)'
;MKKYRYFIIPIICVTIFAFAFNVILDKKYEEVKDKKDLTTIKHAYNQIIRDRGGVLKDQMHEEGDLIILGSSELSSPVAQNPINVFPFKGAEYDVSIYGRAYTQTLQHTAMLNSISNLKHDDKIAMVVSAQWFEHTQGIDGSDFSVNFSELQFYKIFNNDKISKENKKSYAQRMSELLNKSGQFGEEGLYAQLYAKENIASKITIGLLKPYYNAKSYMLEVKDKVQTIKVFKDLNDKKDIDIKDINWEEEYAKAEAEGASKVTNNDINVDDYYYDTYLRDVYDQLNGKWKNVDLLSSKEVKDYELFLNVSSELGVKPLIILMPVNGLYYDYLGLTKEKRDLFYNTIEKMAKEKGFDVLNLQSKEYEKYYLSDVMHLGWKGWLNIDEEMYKHFNKR
;
A
#
# COMPACT_ATOMS: atom_id res chain seq x y z
N MET A 1 13.93 37.53 34.00
CA MET A 1 13.27 37.65 32.68
C MET A 1 14.18 38.10 31.51
N LYS A 2 15.25 38.90 31.70
CA LYS A 2 16.12 39.35 30.57
C LYS A 2 16.90 38.26 29.83
N LYS A 3 17.33 37.17 30.49
CA LYS A 3 18.10 36.07 29.85
C LYS A 3 17.25 35.13 28.98
N TYR A 4 15.96 34.94 29.28
CA TYR A 4 15.08 34.06 28.50
C TYR A 4 14.54 34.72 27.22
N ARG A 5 14.57 36.06 27.12
CA ARG A 5 14.16 36.78 25.90
C ARG A 5 14.98 36.36 24.67
N TYR A 6 16.25 36.03 24.85
CA TYR A 6 17.14 35.60 23.77
C TYR A 6 16.80 34.21 23.21
N PHE A 7 16.05 33.38 23.95
CA PHE A 7 15.54 32.09 23.44
C PHE A 7 14.11 32.21 22.90
N ILE A 8 13.28 33.08 23.51
CA ILE A 8 11.90 33.27 23.09
C ILE A 8 11.81 33.95 21.72
N ILE A 9 12.65 34.97 21.46
CA ILE A 9 12.61 35.72 20.19
C ILE A 9 12.90 34.80 18.99
N PRO A 10 13.98 33.98 18.97
CA PRO A 10 14.21 33.03 17.88
C PRO A 10 13.06 32.03 17.67
N ILE A 11 12.48 31.48 18.75
CA ILE A 11 11.36 30.54 18.65
C ILE A 11 10.15 31.20 17.96
N ILE A 12 9.82 32.43 18.36
CA ILE A 12 8.74 33.20 17.75
C ILE A 12 9.05 33.47 16.27
N CYS A 13 10.26 33.93 15.96
CA CYS A 13 10.67 34.21 14.57
C CYS A 13 10.60 32.96 13.68
N VAL A 14 11.09 31.82 14.15
CA VAL A 14 11.04 30.55 13.42
C VAL A 14 9.59 30.10 13.23
N THR A 15 8.74 30.25 14.24
CA THR A 15 7.31 29.90 14.14
C THR A 15 6.59 30.77 13.12
N ILE A 16 6.79 32.10 13.16
CA ILE A 16 6.21 33.03 12.19
C ILE A 16 6.72 32.73 10.79
N PHE A 17 8.01 32.48 10.63
CA PHE A 17 8.59 32.11 9.33
C PHE A 17 7.99 30.80 8.80
N ALA A 18 7.91 29.75 9.61
CA ALA A 18 7.36 28.46 9.21
C ALA A 18 5.88 28.58 8.80
N PHE A 19 5.10 29.43 9.48
CA PHE A 19 3.72 29.71 9.10
C PHE A 19 3.65 30.50 7.78
N ALA A 20 4.37 31.62 7.68
CA ALA A 20 4.38 32.45 6.47
C ALA A 20 4.88 31.68 5.24
N PHE A 21 5.91 30.84 5.42
CA PHE A 21 6.43 29.98 4.37
C PHE A 21 5.37 28.97 3.90
N ASN A 22 4.66 28.32 4.83
CA ASN A 22 3.59 27.39 4.47
C ASN A 22 2.46 28.07 3.70
N VAL A 23 2.04 29.29 4.08
CA VAL A 23 1.05 30.08 3.34
C VAL A 23 1.51 30.41 1.92
N ILE A 24 2.80 30.67 1.71
CA ILE A 24 3.36 30.88 0.37
C ILE A 24 3.33 29.58 -0.44
N LEU A 25 3.64 28.45 0.20
CA LEU A 25 3.57 27.14 -0.45
C LEU A 25 2.14 26.76 -0.83
N ASP A 26 1.14 27.09 0.00
CA ASP A 26 -0.28 26.87 -0.33
C ASP A 26 -0.66 27.56 -1.63
N LYS A 27 -0.35 28.86 -1.73
CA LYS A 27 -0.62 29.63 -2.97
C LYS A 27 0.06 28.99 -4.18
N LYS A 28 1.34 28.61 -4.01
CA LYS A 28 2.10 27.99 -5.10
C LYS A 28 1.56 26.62 -5.49
N TYR A 29 1.11 25.82 -4.53
CA TYR A 29 0.51 24.51 -4.80
C TYR A 29 -0.79 24.67 -5.60
N GLU A 30 -1.68 25.56 -5.15
CA GLU A 30 -2.95 25.87 -5.83
C GLU A 30 -2.74 26.38 -7.26
N GLU A 31 -1.66 27.12 -7.53
CA GLU A 31 -1.33 27.61 -8.88
C GLU A 31 -1.01 26.50 -9.89
N VAL A 32 -0.56 25.32 -9.43
CA VAL A 32 -0.05 24.25 -10.31
C VAL A 32 -0.80 22.93 -10.21
N LYS A 33 -1.51 22.64 -9.11
CA LYS A 33 -2.09 21.31 -8.84
C LYS A 33 -3.02 20.80 -9.96
N ASP A 34 -3.85 21.67 -10.53
CA ASP A 34 -4.84 21.28 -11.53
C ASP A 34 -4.31 21.35 -12.97
N LYS A 35 -3.12 21.94 -13.18
CA LYS A 35 -2.52 22.13 -14.50
C LYS A 35 -1.67 20.95 -14.93
N LYS A 36 -1.08 20.24 -13.97
CA LYS A 36 -0.04 19.23 -14.22
C LYS A 36 -0.63 17.84 -14.42
N ASP A 37 -0.10 17.14 -15.40
CA ASP A 37 -0.42 15.75 -15.65
C ASP A 37 0.30 14.85 -14.63
N LEU A 38 -0.48 14.14 -13.82
CA LEU A 38 0.04 13.28 -12.77
C LEU A 38 0.19 11.82 -13.19
N THR A 39 -0.22 11.41 -14.39
CA THR A 39 -0.27 10.01 -14.80
C THR A 39 1.07 9.30 -14.58
N THR A 40 2.21 9.92 -14.92
CA THR A 40 3.54 9.32 -14.66
C THR A 40 3.86 9.12 -13.17
N ILE A 41 3.25 9.92 -12.29
CA ILE A 41 3.39 9.79 -10.84
C ILE A 41 2.37 8.79 -10.29
N LYS A 42 1.13 8.78 -10.78
CA LYS A 42 0.06 7.83 -10.43
C LYS A 42 0.47 6.39 -10.71
N HIS A 43 1.12 6.16 -11.85
CA HIS A 43 1.44 4.83 -12.37
C HIS A 43 2.80 4.26 -11.91
N ALA A 44 3.65 5.07 -11.29
CA ALA A 44 5.02 4.64 -11.03
C ALA A 44 5.16 3.81 -9.74
N TYR A 45 5.79 2.65 -9.85
CA TYR A 45 5.96 1.64 -8.79
C TYR A 45 6.84 2.07 -7.59
N ASN A 46 7.62 3.16 -7.72
CA ASN A 46 8.60 3.57 -6.71
C ASN A 46 8.61 5.09 -6.47
N GLN A 47 7.43 5.72 -6.45
CA GLN A 47 7.33 7.16 -6.21
C GLN A 47 7.34 7.47 -4.71
N ILE A 48 8.54 7.54 -4.11
CA ILE A 48 8.71 7.76 -2.66
C ILE A 48 7.96 9.00 -2.15
N ILE A 49 7.95 10.09 -2.92
CA ILE A 49 7.25 11.33 -2.54
C ILE A 49 5.74 11.07 -2.46
N ARG A 50 5.17 10.40 -3.46
CA ARG A 50 3.76 9.99 -3.46
C ARG A 50 3.46 9.01 -2.33
N ASP A 51 4.27 7.97 -2.17
CA ASP A 51 3.97 6.84 -1.28
C ASP A 51 4.09 7.21 0.20
N ARG A 52 5.03 8.09 0.57
CA ARG A 52 5.25 8.52 1.96
C ARG A 52 4.59 9.85 2.32
N GLY A 53 4.18 10.63 1.31
CA GLY A 53 3.55 11.93 1.50
C GLY A 53 2.08 11.85 1.94
N GLY A 54 1.36 12.95 1.80
CA GLY A 54 -0.10 13.05 1.85
C GLY A 54 -0.66 13.90 0.70
N VAL A 55 0.02 14.97 0.32
CA VAL A 55 -0.49 15.96 -0.66
C VAL A 55 -0.81 15.34 -2.03
N LEU A 56 0.10 14.53 -2.59
CA LEU A 56 -0.16 13.85 -3.87
C LEU A 56 -1.31 12.82 -3.77
N LYS A 57 -1.48 12.17 -2.61
CA LYS A 57 -2.59 11.22 -2.38
C LYS A 57 -3.93 11.95 -2.39
N ASP A 58 -3.99 13.06 -1.69
CA ASP A 58 -5.18 13.91 -1.64
C ASP A 58 -5.54 14.40 -3.05
N GLN A 59 -4.57 14.83 -3.85
CA GLN A 59 -4.82 15.24 -5.24
C GLN A 59 -5.34 14.10 -6.12
N MET A 60 -4.74 12.91 -6.03
CA MET A 60 -5.18 11.73 -6.81
C MET A 60 -6.57 11.27 -6.40
N HIS A 61 -6.87 11.33 -5.10
CA HIS A 61 -8.20 11.08 -4.57
C HIS A 61 -9.23 12.10 -5.05
N GLU A 62 -8.89 13.40 -5.03
CA GLU A 62 -9.75 14.48 -5.54
C GLU A 62 -10.02 14.36 -7.05
N GLU A 63 -9.06 13.83 -7.82
CA GLU A 63 -9.24 13.52 -9.26
C GLU A 63 -10.13 12.28 -9.51
N GLY A 64 -10.55 11.57 -8.46
CA GLY A 64 -11.48 10.45 -8.55
C GLY A 64 -10.86 9.12 -8.96
N ASP A 65 -9.53 9.00 -8.83
CA ASP A 65 -8.76 7.81 -9.18
C ASP A 65 -9.26 6.56 -8.45
N LEU A 66 -9.11 5.41 -9.11
CA LEU A 66 -9.10 4.12 -8.44
C LEU A 66 -7.75 3.92 -7.75
N ILE A 67 -7.75 3.91 -6.42
CA ILE A 67 -6.58 3.68 -5.58
C ILE A 67 -6.36 2.17 -5.45
N ILE A 68 -5.22 1.68 -5.92
CA ILE A 68 -4.85 0.25 -5.84
C ILE A 68 -3.70 0.10 -4.84
N LEU A 69 -3.99 -0.55 -3.72
CA LEU A 69 -3.02 -0.86 -2.67
C LEU A 69 -2.43 -2.26 -2.88
N GLY A 70 -1.11 -2.40 -2.71
CA GLY A 70 -0.41 -3.66 -2.90
C GLY A 70 1.09 -3.60 -2.57
N SER A 71 1.89 -4.50 -3.15
CA SER A 71 3.31 -4.67 -2.88
C SER A 71 4.13 -4.90 -4.16
N SER A 72 4.97 -5.95 -4.17
CA SER A 72 5.46 -6.72 -5.33
C SER A 72 4.78 -6.50 -6.67
N GLU A 73 3.56 -7.01 -6.69
CA GLU A 73 2.76 -7.37 -7.84
C GLU A 73 2.39 -6.18 -8.71
N LEU A 74 2.34 -4.98 -8.14
CA LEU A 74 2.06 -3.75 -8.87
C LEU A 74 3.17 -3.40 -9.88
N SER A 75 4.37 -4.00 -9.76
CA SER A 75 5.46 -3.86 -10.75
C SER A 75 5.38 -4.86 -11.89
N SER A 76 4.39 -5.75 -11.92
CA SER A 76 4.30 -6.80 -12.93
C SER A 76 4.43 -6.19 -14.33
N PRO A 77 5.38 -6.67 -15.15
CA PRO A 77 5.73 -6.03 -16.42
C PRO A 77 4.76 -6.37 -17.55
N VAL A 78 3.69 -7.11 -17.27
CA VAL A 78 2.71 -7.52 -18.27
C VAL A 78 1.92 -6.33 -18.79
N ALA A 79 1.53 -6.38 -20.07
CA ALA A 79 0.76 -5.31 -20.71
C ALA A 79 -0.62 -5.10 -20.04
N GLN A 80 -1.13 -6.13 -19.35
CA GLN A 80 -2.41 -6.13 -18.66
C GLN A 80 -2.34 -5.52 -17.25
N ASN A 81 -1.20 -4.99 -16.79
CA ASN A 81 -1.14 -4.27 -15.51
C ASN A 81 -2.12 -3.08 -15.54
N PRO A 82 -2.89 -2.82 -14.46
CA PRO A 82 -3.92 -1.78 -14.43
C PRO A 82 -3.47 -0.41 -14.94
N ILE A 83 -2.22 -0.02 -14.69
CA ILE A 83 -1.66 1.27 -15.15
C ILE A 83 -1.62 1.40 -16.68
N ASN A 84 -1.60 0.27 -17.39
CA ASN A 84 -1.62 0.21 -18.85
C ASN A 84 -3.04 0.02 -19.40
N VAL A 85 -4.02 -0.30 -18.55
CA VAL A 85 -5.40 -0.63 -18.94
C VAL A 85 -6.35 0.55 -18.71
N PHE A 86 -6.26 1.22 -17.57
CA PHE A 86 -7.08 2.40 -17.27
C PHE A 86 -6.43 3.70 -17.78
N PRO A 87 -7.22 4.73 -18.14
CA PRO A 87 -8.67 4.74 -18.27
C PRO A 87 -9.14 4.10 -19.60
N PHE A 88 -10.41 3.71 -19.65
CA PHE A 88 -11.06 3.23 -20.88
C PHE A 88 -12.56 3.54 -20.86
N LYS A 89 -13.24 3.37 -21.99
CA LYS A 89 -14.66 3.73 -22.15
C LYS A 89 -15.52 2.96 -21.14
N GLY A 90 -16.28 3.70 -20.32
CA GLY A 90 -17.07 3.14 -19.22
C GLY A 90 -16.36 3.13 -17.86
N ALA A 91 -15.04 3.35 -17.83
CA ALA A 91 -14.23 3.61 -16.63
C ALA A 91 -13.31 4.82 -16.89
N GLU A 92 -13.94 5.99 -16.97
CA GLU A 92 -13.27 7.26 -17.29
C GLU A 92 -12.61 7.88 -16.04
N TYR A 93 -11.90 7.04 -15.28
CA TYR A 93 -11.06 7.42 -14.15
C TYR A 93 -9.70 6.73 -14.29
N ASP A 94 -8.64 7.40 -13.83
CA ASP A 94 -7.29 6.84 -13.83
C ASP A 94 -7.08 5.93 -12.61
N VAL A 95 -5.95 5.22 -12.58
CA VAL A 95 -5.52 4.42 -11.44
C VAL A 95 -4.30 5.03 -10.76
N SER A 96 -4.30 5.00 -9.43
CA SER A 96 -3.15 5.36 -8.61
C SER A 96 -2.70 4.16 -7.79
N ILE A 97 -1.51 3.64 -8.10
CA ILE A 97 -0.97 2.46 -7.43
C ILE A 97 -0.15 2.87 -6.19
N TYR A 98 -0.30 2.15 -5.08
CA TYR A 98 0.44 2.39 -3.84
C TYR A 98 0.96 1.08 -3.30
N GLY A 99 2.27 0.91 -3.39
CA GLY A 99 2.89 -0.33 -2.99
C GLY A 99 4.21 -0.57 -3.68
N ARG A 100 5.06 -1.29 -2.98
CA ARG A 100 6.29 -1.86 -3.50
C ARG A 100 6.72 -3.04 -2.64
N ALA A 101 7.80 -3.72 -3.00
CA ALA A 101 8.43 -4.73 -2.16
C ALA A 101 8.47 -4.28 -0.68
N TYR A 102 8.04 -5.16 0.22
CA TYR A 102 7.92 -4.92 1.66
C TYR A 102 6.85 -3.91 2.10
N THR A 103 5.87 -3.60 1.26
CA THR A 103 4.65 -2.88 1.69
C THR A 103 3.59 -3.90 2.06
N GLN A 104 3.10 -3.86 3.29
CA GLN A 104 2.10 -4.78 3.81
C GLN A 104 1.01 -3.99 4.55
N THR A 105 0.10 -4.67 5.26
CA THR A 105 -1.13 -4.06 5.78
C THR A 105 -0.89 -2.92 6.78
N LEU A 106 0.21 -2.96 7.56
CA LEU A 106 0.58 -1.84 8.45
C LEU A 106 0.92 -0.55 7.70
N GLN A 107 1.68 -0.64 6.61
CA GLN A 107 1.97 0.53 5.78
C GLN A 107 0.72 1.01 5.06
N HIS A 108 -0.11 0.10 4.53
CA HIS A 108 -1.38 0.48 3.91
C HIS A 108 -2.35 1.14 4.88
N THR A 109 -2.38 0.72 6.15
CA THR A 109 -3.15 1.40 7.21
C THR A 109 -2.72 2.86 7.35
N ALA A 110 -1.40 3.10 7.36
CA ALA A 110 -0.83 4.45 7.47
C ALA A 110 -1.08 5.29 6.21
N MET A 111 -0.93 4.70 5.02
CA MET A 111 -1.19 5.33 3.74
C MET A 111 -2.66 5.73 3.60
N LEU A 112 -3.60 4.83 3.87
CA LEU A 112 -5.03 5.09 3.77
C LEU A 112 -5.47 6.21 4.73
N ASN A 113 -5.01 6.16 5.99
CA ASN A 113 -5.25 7.24 6.95
C ASN A 113 -4.68 8.60 6.51
N SER A 114 -3.66 8.61 5.67
CA SER A 114 -3.04 9.86 5.22
C SER A 114 -3.78 10.56 4.09
N ILE A 115 -4.78 9.90 3.50
CA ILE A 115 -5.69 10.46 2.49
C ILE A 115 -6.81 11.23 3.22
N SER A 116 -6.94 12.50 2.86
CA SER A 116 -7.94 13.41 3.42
C SER A 116 -9.31 13.16 2.79
N ASN A 117 -10.38 13.51 3.51
CA ASN A 117 -11.76 13.53 2.98
C ASN A 117 -12.28 12.23 2.36
N LEU A 118 -11.75 11.08 2.77
CA LEU A 118 -12.25 9.77 2.35
C LEU A 118 -13.77 9.61 2.58
N LYS A 119 -14.44 8.96 1.63
CA LYS A 119 -15.88 8.72 1.54
C LYS A 119 -16.17 7.26 1.21
N HIS A 120 -17.37 6.80 1.55
CA HIS A 120 -17.76 5.40 1.39
C HIS A 120 -17.71 4.90 -0.07
N ASP A 121 -17.91 5.80 -1.04
CA ASP A 121 -17.98 5.54 -2.48
C ASP A 121 -16.63 5.72 -3.20
N ASP A 122 -15.56 6.01 -2.45
CA ASP A 122 -14.21 6.06 -3.00
C ASP A 122 -13.80 4.69 -3.58
N LYS A 123 -13.17 4.73 -4.75
CA LYS A 123 -12.71 3.55 -5.46
C LYS A 123 -11.36 3.12 -4.88
N ILE A 124 -11.38 2.12 -4.00
CA ILE A 124 -10.16 1.61 -3.36
C ILE A 124 -10.15 0.10 -3.47
N ALA A 125 -9.06 -0.46 -3.98
CA ALA A 125 -8.81 -1.90 -4.02
C ALA A 125 -7.54 -2.23 -3.25
N MET A 126 -7.53 -3.38 -2.57
CA MET A 126 -6.40 -3.86 -1.78
C MET A 126 -6.07 -5.28 -2.21
N VAL A 127 -4.92 -5.45 -2.88
CA VAL A 127 -4.39 -6.76 -3.26
C VAL A 127 -3.65 -7.34 -2.08
N VAL A 128 -4.10 -8.51 -1.58
CA VAL A 128 -3.53 -9.20 -0.42
C VAL A 128 -2.82 -10.45 -0.90
N SER A 129 -1.51 -10.55 -0.61
CA SER A 129 -0.70 -11.72 -0.95
C SER A 129 -0.53 -12.68 0.25
N ALA A 130 -0.57 -13.99 -0.01
CA ALA A 130 -0.32 -15.00 1.02
C ALA A 130 1.12 -14.96 1.56
N GLN A 131 2.07 -14.48 0.75
CA GLN A 131 3.49 -14.37 1.08
C GLN A 131 3.74 -13.42 2.25
N TRP A 132 2.88 -12.43 2.46
CA TRP A 132 3.00 -11.53 3.62
C TRP A 132 2.83 -12.27 4.96
N PHE A 133 2.18 -13.44 4.92
CA PHE A 133 1.82 -14.25 6.08
C PHE A 133 2.75 -15.45 6.26
N GLU A 134 3.80 -15.61 5.45
CA GLU A 134 4.66 -16.80 5.49
C GLU A 134 5.51 -16.93 6.77
N HIS A 135 5.74 -15.80 7.45
CA HIS A 135 6.53 -15.74 8.68
C HIS A 135 5.65 -15.45 9.90
N THR A 136 5.88 -16.22 10.98
CA THR A 136 5.13 -16.05 12.24
C THR A 136 5.29 -14.66 12.85
N GLN A 137 6.43 -13.99 12.62
CA GLN A 137 6.69 -12.63 13.09
C GLN A 137 6.09 -11.53 12.20
N GLY A 138 5.47 -11.89 11.06
CA GLY A 138 5.13 -10.95 10.01
C GLY A 138 6.38 -10.38 9.34
N ILE A 139 6.27 -9.18 8.80
CA ILE A 139 7.38 -8.43 8.20
C ILE A 139 8.56 -8.21 9.18
N ASP A 140 9.80 -8.29 8.68
CA ASP A 140 10.99 -7.91 9.43
C ASP A 140 11.05 -6.40 9.69
N GLY A 141 11.70 -5.98 10.78
CA GLY A 141 11.85 -4.56 11.09
C GLY A 141 12.60 -3.78 10.02
N SER A 142 13.65 -4.37 9.43
CA SER A 142 14.46 -3.73 8.40
C SER A 142 13.66 -3.52 7.12
N ASP A 143 12.95 -4.55 6.68
CA ASP A 143 12.07 -4.54 5.50
C ASP A 143 10.90 -3.56 5.69
N PHE A 144 10.29 -3.54 6.88
CA PHE A 144 9.25 -2.58 7.23
C PHE A 144 9.75 -1.13 7.10
N SER A 145 10.93 -0.84 7.65
CA SER A 145 11.54 0.50 7.65
C SER A 145 11.87 1.02 6.26
N VAL A 146 12.01 0.15 5.24
CA VAL A 146 12.18 0.57 3.83
C VAL A 146 11.00 1.41 3.34
N ASN A 147 9.78 1.13 3.82
CA ASN A 147 8.57 1.83 3.38
C ASN A 147 7.93 2.69 4.48
N PHE A 148 8.57 2.80 5.65
CA PHE A 148 8.07 3.61 6.74
C PHE A 148 8.07 5.11 6.42
N SER A 149 7.05 5.81 6.93
CA SER A 149 6.87 7.24 6.80
C SER A 149 6.59 7.88 8.16
N GLU A 150 7.49 8.74 8.63
CA GLU A 150 7.30 9.56 9.84
C GLU A 150 6.02 10.41 9.76
N LEU A 151 5.70 10.97 8.59
CA LEU A 151 4.51 11.81 8.39
C LEU A 151 3.22 11.03 8.65
N GLN A 152 3.04 9.94 7.91
CA GLN A 152 1.90 9.03 8.05
C GLN A 152 1.79 8.44 9.47
N PHE A 153 2.92 8.13 10.12
CA PHE A 153 2.94 7.69 11.52
C PHE A 153 2.31 8.72 12.45
N TYR A 154 2.73 9.99 12.40
CA TYR A 154 2.13 11.03 13.25
C TYR A 154 0.67 11.31 12.88
N LYS A 155 0.31 11.24 11.58
CA LYS A 155 -1.08 11.38 11.13
C LYS A 155 -2.01 10.32 11.77
N ILE A 156 -1.56 9.08 11.97
CA ILE A 156 -2.39 8.05 12.64
C ILE A 156 -2.77 8.50 14.06
N PHE A 157 -1.81 8.98 14.84
CA PHE A 157 -2.08 9.39 16.22
C PHE A 157 -2.92 10.66 16.33
N ASN A 158 -2.82 11.54 15.34
CA ASN A 158 -3.56 12.81 15.27
C ASN A 158 -4.95 12.68 14.64
N ASN A 159 -5.33 11.54 14.07
CA ASN A 159 -6.66 11.35 13.49
C ASN A 159 -7.69 10.94 14.55
N ASP A 160 -8.66 11.81 14.82
CA ASP A 160 -9.69 11.57 15.85
C ASP A 160 -10.74 10.52 15.47
N LYS A 161 -10.82 10.12 14.19
CA LYS A 161 -11.69 9.02 13.75
C LYS A 161 -11.18 7.66 14.22
N ILE A 162 -9.87 7.50 14.38
CA ILE A 162 -9.26 6.21 14.75
C ILE A 162 -9.38 6.01 16.26
N SER A 163 -9.93 4.86 16.67
CA SER A 163 -10.11 4.56 18.09
C SER A 163 -8.78 4.47 18.83
N LYS A 164 -8.84 4.72 20.13
CA LYS A 164 -7.68 4.60 21.01
C LYS A 164 -7.11 3.16 21.03
N GLU A 165 -7.98 2.16 20.88
CA GLU A 165 -7.58 0.75 20.82
C GLU A 165 -6.75 0.45 19.57
N ASN A 166 -7.23 0.87 18.39
CA ASN A 166 -6.48 0.69 17.14
C ASN A 166 -5.18 1.49 17.14
N LYS A 167 -5.17 2.74 17.66
CA LYS A 167 -3.92 3.51 17.84
C LYS A 167 -2.93 2.79 18.74
N LYS A 168 -3.40 2.12 19.80
CA LYS A 168 -2.56 1.34 20.70
C LYS A 168 -2.01 0.09 20.02
N SER A 169 -2.83 -0.65 19.28
CA SER A 169 -2.40 -1.82 18.50
C SER A 169 -1.32 -1.43 17.49
N TYR A 170 -1.57 -0.36 16.73
CA TYR A 170 -0.60 0.23 15.81
C TYR A 170 0.71 0.62 16.53
N ALA A 171 0.63 1.34 17.66
CA ALA A 171 1.80 1.72 18.45
C ALA A 171 2.62 0.52 18.95
N GLN A 172 1.98 -0.57 19.34
CA GLN A 172 2.68 -1.79 19.75
C GLN A 172 3.51 -2.37 18.60
N ARG A 173 2.92 -2.45 17.41
CA ARG A 173 3.61 -2.94 16.20
C ARG A 173 4.73 -2.00 15.75
N MET A 174 4.48 -0.69 15.72
CA MET A 174 5.52 0.29 15.39
C MET A 174 6.68 0.24 16.38
N SER A 175 6.40 0.12 17.68
CA SER A 175 7.46 0.00 18.68
C SER A 175 8.30 -1.26 18.47
N GLU A 176 7.68 -2.39 18.14
CA GLU A 176 8.40 -3.63 17.86
C GLU A 176 9.31 -3.50 16.62
N LEU A 177 8.73 -3.08 15.49
CA LEU A 177 9.40 -3.07 14.18
C LEU A 177 10.50 -2.03 14.13
N LEU A 178 10.24 -0.80 14.61
CA LEU A 178 11.24 0.27 14.57
C LEU A 178 12.42 -0.02 15.50
N ASN A 179 12.17 -0.57 16.70
CA ASN A 179 13.25 -0.98 17.60
C ASN A 179 14.11 -2.11 17.01
N LYS A 180 13.50 -3.11 16.36
CA LYS A 180 14.23 -4.19 15.67
C LYS A 180 15.05 -3.67 14.50
N SER A 181 14.53 -2.71 13.75
CA SER A 181 15.21 -2.11 12.60
C SER A 181 16.40 -1.22 12.99
N GLY A 182 16.42 -0.67 14.21
CA GLY A 182 17.39 0.34 14.64
C GLY A 182 17.23 1.71 13.95
N GLN A 183 16.17 1.92 13.18
CA GLN A 183 15.85 3.17 12.47
C GLN A 183 14.64 3.87 13.12
N PHE A 184 14.49 5.17 12.86
CA PHE A 184 13.35 5.97 13.35
C PHE A 184 13.17 5.90 14.88
N GLY A 185 14.27 6.09 15.62
CA GLY A 185 14.29 5.92 17.07
C GLY A 185 13.34 6.86 17.82
N GLU A 186 13.07 8.04 17.29
CA GLU A 186 12.10 8.99 17.86
C GLU A 186 10.67 8.45 17.77
N GLU A 187 10.26 7.93 16.60
CA GLU A 187 8.97 7.29 16.37
C GLU A 187 8.85 5.99 17.17
N GLY A 188 9.92 5.19 17.22
CA GLY A 188 9.99 3.97 18.04
C GLY A 188 9.77 4.26 19.53
N LEU A 189 10.40 5.32 20.06
CA LEU A 189 10.20 5.78 21.43
C LEU A 189 8.78 6.31 21.66
N TYR A 190 8.26 7.13 20.74
CA TYR A 190 6.87 7.61 20.80
C TYR A 190 5.89 6.43 20.88
N ALA A 191 6.02 5.46 19.97
CA ALA A 191 5.18 4.28 19.89
C ALA A 191 5.28 3.44 21.18
N GLN A 192 6.49 3.27 21.71
CA GLN A 192 6.71 2.53 22.96
C GLN A 192 6.01 3.19 24.16
N LEU A 193 6.15 4.50 24.30
CA LEU A 193 5.50 5.26 25.37
C LEU A 193 3.97 5.22 25.23
N TYR A 194 3.47 5.31 24.00
CA TYR A 194 2.03 5.28 23.72
C TYR A 194 1.43 3.93 24.09
N ALA A 195 2.11 2.83 23.73
CA ALA A 195 1.67 1.46 23.99
C ALA A 195 1.66 1.09 25.48
N LYS A 196 2.60 1.62 26.30
CA LYS A 196 2.74 1.30 27.73
C LYS A 196 1.60 1.83 28.61
N GLU A 197 0.96 2.94 28.23
CA GLU A 197 -0.19 3.57 28.91
C GLU A 197 -0.10 3.86 30.43
N ASN A 198 1.07 3.68 31.05
CA ASN A 198 1.27 4.02 32.47
C ASN A 198 1.35 5.55 32.68
N ILE A 199 1.17 5.99 33.92
CA ILE A 199 1.09 7.42 34.28
C ILE A 199 2.34 8.17 33.82
N ALA A 200 3.54 7.61 34.04
CA ALA A 200 4.80 8.23 33.64
C ALA A 200 4.90 8.41 32.11
N SER A 201 4.47 7.41 31.34
CA SER A 201 4.50 7.48 29.87
C SER A 201 3.51 8.50 29.33
N LYS A 202 2.31 8.59 29.91
CA LYS A 202 1.31 9.61 29.57
C LYS A 202 1.80 11.03 29.88
N ILE A 203 2.43 11.24 31.03
CA ILE A 203 3.06 12.52 31.38
C ILE A 203 4.18 12.85 30.39
N THR A 204 5.04 11.88 30.06
CA THR A 204 6.15 12.06 29.12
C THR A 204 5.67 12.45 27.73
N ILE A 205 4.70 11.72 27.18
CA ILE A 205 4.07 12.08 25.89
C ILE A 205 3.42 13.46 25.97
N GLY A 206 2.72 13.77 27.07
CA GLY A 206 2.11 15.08 27.27
C GLY A 206 3.12 16.23 27.23
N LEU A 207 4.28 16.06 27.87
CA LEU A 207 5.38 17.03 27.86
C LEU A 207 6.03 17.17 26.48
N LEU A 208 6.16 16.07 25.73
CA LEU A 208 6.76 16.05 24.40
C LEU A 208 5.78 16.39 23.27
N LYS A 209 4.47 16.48 23.55
CA LYS A 209 3.43 16.76 22.54
C LYS A 209 3.72 18.00 21.68
N PRO A 210 4.18 19.14 22.23
CA PRO A 210 4.53 20.30 21.40
C PRO A 210 5.65 20.01 20.39
N TYR A 211 6.64 19.20 20.77
CA TYR A 211 7.74 18.79 19.90
C TYR A 211 7.23 17.90 18.76
N TYR A 212 6.44 16.87 19.06
CA TYR A 212 5.91 15.96 18.02
C TYR A 212 4.93 16.68 17.08
N ASN A 213 4.12 17.61 17.60
CA ASN A 213 3.25 18.43 16.76
C ASN A 213 4.06 19.34 15.81
N ALA A 214 5.12 19.97 16.31
CA ALA A 214 6.01 20.78 15.47
C ALA A 214 6.72 19.92 14.42
N LYS A 215 7.18 18.71 14.77
CA LYS A 215 7.76 17.75 13.83
C LYS A 215 6.77 17.34 12.76
N SER A 216 5.55 16.96 13.15
CA SER A 216 4.47 16.61 12.20
C SER A 216 4.18 17.75 11.23
N TYR A 217 4.03 18.98 11.72
CA TYR A 217 3.84 20.16 10.88
C TYR A 217 5.00 20.38 9.90
N MET A 218 6.24 20.22 10.36
CA MET A 218 7.42 20.35 9.49
C MET A 218 7.48 19.25 8.41
N LEU A 219 7.04 18.04 8.72
CA LEU A 219 6.94 16.93 7.77
C LEU A 219 5.86 17.22 6.71
N GLU A 220 4.72 17.79 7.08
CA GLU A 220 3.67 18.23 6.14
C GLU A 220 4.17 19.35 5.21
N VAL A 221 4.88 20.34 5.76
CA VAL A 221 5.51 21.40 4.96
C VAL A 221 6.53 20.81 3.99
N LYS A 222 7.37 19.86 4.44
CA LYS A 222 8.35 19.16 3.59
C LYS A 222 7.66 18.41 2.45
N ASP A 223 6.59 17.67 2.74
CA ASP A 223 5.81 16.93 1.74
C ASP A 223 5.26 17.88 0.66
N LYS A 224 4.70 19.02 1.05
CA LYS A 224 4.22 20.06 0.13
C LYS A 224 5.34 20.63 -0.75
N VAL A 225 6.51 20.91 -0.17
CA VAL A 225 7.68 21.38 -0.94
C VAL A 225 8.11 20.32 -1.97
N GLN A 226 8.19 19.05 -1.57
CA GLN A 226 8.56 17.95 -2.45
C GLN A 226 7.54 17.77 -3.57
N THR A 227 6.25 17.86 -3.26
CA THR A 227 5.15 17.79 -4.24
C THR A 227 5.23 18.93 -5.26
N ILE A 228 5.39 20.17 -4.81
CA ILE A 228 5.57 21.32 -5.71
C ILE A 228 6.81 21.15 -6.60
N LYS A 229 7.88 20.53 -6.08
CA LYS A 229 9.07 20.22 -6.89
C LYS A 229 8.75 19.21 -7.98
N VAL A 230 8.06 18.11 -7.64
CA VAL A 230 7.61 17.10 -8.61
C VAL A 230 6.79 17.76 -9.72
N PHE A 231 5.81 18.59 -9.37
CA PHE A 231 4.96 19.28 -10.34
C PHE A 231 5.71 20.16 -11.35
N LYS A 232 6.87 20.73 -10.99
CA LYS A 232 7.67 21.53 -11.93
C LYS A 232 8.25 20.71 -13.07
N ASP A 233 8.53 19.44 -12.80
CA ASP A 233 9.16 18.53 -13.75
C ASP A 233 8.09 17.80 -14.61
N LEU A 234 6.80 18.01 -14.31
CA LEU A 234 5.69 17.42 -15.05
C LEU A 234 5.23 18.31 -16.21
N ASN A 235 4.74 17.65 -17.25
CA ASN A 235 4.04 18.30 -18.35
C ASN A 235 2.66 18.78 -17.90
N ASP A 236 2.10 19.72 -18.64
CA ASP A 236 0.71 20.14 -18.45
C ASP A 236 -0.24 19.06 -18.98
N LYS A 237 -1.44 18.98 -18.39
CA LYS A 237 -2.50 18.05 -18.81
C LYS A 237 -2.82 18.22 -20.29
N LYS A 238 -3.08 17.09 -20.95
CA LYS A 238 -3.53 17.01 -22.33
C LYS A 238 -4.79 16.16 -22.39
N ASP A 239 -5.57 16.36 -23.45
CA ASP A 239 -6.68 15.46 -23.74
C ASP A 239 -6.13 14.06 -24.01
N ILE A 240 -6.68 13.08 -23.30
CA ILE A 240 -6.33 11.67 -23.44
C ILE A 240 -7.38 11.02 -24.35
N ASP A 241 -6.93 10.26 -25.34
CA ASP A 241 -7.81 9.43 -26.14
C ASP A 241 -8.20 8.18 -25.32
N ILE A 242 -9.49 8.06 -25.01
CA ILE A 242 -10.02 6.98 -24.17
C ILE A 242 -10.28 5.77 -25.07
N LYS A 243 -9.51 4.70 -24.84
CA LYS A 243 -9.65 3.44 -25.58
C LYS A 243 -10.95 2.70 -25.24
N ASP A 244 -11.42 1.89 -26.18
CA ASP A 244 -12.47 0.89 -25.95
C ASP A 244 -11.83 -0.46 -25.64
N ILE A 245 -12.47 -1.28 -24.79
CA ILE A 245 -11.96 -2.60 -24.41
C ILE A 245 -12.94 -3.68 -24.84
N ASN A 246 -12.46 -4.60 -25.67
CA ASN A 246 -13.11 -5.88 -25.91
C ASN A 246 -12.43 -6.95 -25.05
N TRP A 247 -13.06 -7.34 -23.95
CA TRP A 247 -12.49 -8.30 -22.99
C TRP A 247 -12.14 -9.65 -23.61
N GLU A 248 -12.95 -10.17 -24.54
CA GLU A 248 -12.66 -11.45 -25.20
C GLU A 248 -11.37 -11.38 -26.02
N GLU A 249 -11.15 -10.28 -26.75
CA GLU A 249 -9.93 -10.05 -27.52
C GLU A 249 -8.71 -9.84 -26.60
N GLU A 250 -8.86 -9.10 -25.50
CA GLU A 250 -7.78 -8.88 -24.53
C GLU A 250 -7.37 -10.18 -23.83
N TYR A 251 -8.33 -11.05 -23.50
CA TYR A 251 -8.02 -12.38 -22.95
C TYR A 251 -7.29 -13.27 -23.95
N ALA A 252 -7.68 -13.25 -25.23
CA ALA A 252 -6.98 -13.99 -26.28
C ALA A 252 -5.53 -13.49 -26.46
N LYS A 253 -5.31 -12.17 -26.38
CA LYS A 253 -3.95 -11.58 -26.41
C LYS A 253 -3.13 -12.01 -25.19
N ALA A 254 -3.70 -11.87 -23.99
CA ALA A 254 -3.05 -12.26 -22.74
C ALA A 254 -2.63 -13.74 -22.73
N GLU A 255 -3.49 -14.62 -23.25
CA GLU A 255 -3.17 -16.05 -23.38
C GLU A 255 -2.06 -16.31 -24.40
N ALA A 256 -2.10 -15.67 -25.57
CA ALA A 256 -1.05 -15.80 -26.57
C ALA A 256 0.32 -15.28 -26.07
N GLU A 257 0.33 -14.14 -25.36
CA GLU A 257 1.53 -13.57 -24.74
C GLU A 257 2.11 -14.54 -23.71
N GLY A 258 1.29 -15.00 -22.76
CA GLY A 258 1.71 -15.96 -21.74
C GLY A 258 2.22 -17.27 -22.33
N ALA A 259 1.55 -17.83 -23.35
CA ALA A 259 1.99 -19.04 -24.02
C ALA A 259 3.36 -18.88 -24.71
N SER A 260 3.68 -17.69 -25.21
CA SER A 260 4.99 -17.41 -25.82
C SER A 260 6.14 -17.24 -24.81
N LYS A 261 5.80 -17.05 -23.53
CA LYS A 261 6.74 -16.73 -22.44
C LYS A 261 6.93 -17.87 -21.44
N VAL A 262 6.10 -18.90 -21.51
CA VAL A 262 6.07 -20.04 -20.59
C VAL A 262 6.18 -21.32 -21.42
N THR A 263 7.42 -21.69 -21.75
CA THR A 263 7.73 -22.77 -22.70
C THR A 263 8.71 -23.81 -22.17
N ASN A 264 9.48 -23.47 -21.12
CA ASN A 264 10.65 -24.26 -20.71
C ASN A 264 10.49 -24.99 -19.35
N ASN A 265 9.32 -24.91 -18.71
CA ASN A 265 9.06 -25.48 -17.39
C ASN A 265 7.60 -25.93 -17.21
N ASP A 266 7.39 -26.88 -16.30
CA ASP A 266 6.07 -27.50 -16.04
C ASP A 266 5.31 -26.84 -14.88
N ILE A 267 5.82 -25.75 -14.32
CA ILE A 267 5.19 -25.02 -13.20
C ILE A 267 4.51 -23.71 -13.63
N ASN A 268 4.39 -23.48 -14.93
CA ASN A 268 3.71 -22.33 -15.53
C ASN A 268 4.29 -20.97 -15.12
N VAL A 269 5.61 -20.83 -15.01
CA VAL A 269 6.27 -19.54 -14.77
C VAL A 269 6.99 -19.05 -16.03
N ASP A 270 7.19 -17.74 -16.15
CA ASP A 270 7.96 -17.12 -17.23
C ASP A 270 9.37 -17.74 -17.36
N ASP A 271 9.78 -17.98 -18.60
CA ASP A 271 11.02 -18.67 -18.95
C ASP A 271 12.26 -17.96 -18.38
N TYR A 272 12.30 -16.62 -18.44
CA TYR A 272 13.41 -15.83 -17.90
C TYR A 272 13.44 -15.92 -16.37
N TYR A 273 12.28 -15.84 -15.71
CA TYR A 273 12.20 -16.02 -14.26
C TYR A 273 12.67 -17.42 -13.85
N TYR A 274 12.22 -18.46 -14.55
CA TYR A 274 12.65 -19.83 -14.28
C TYR A 274 14.17 -19.98 -14.42
N ASP A 275 14.73 -19.53 -15.54
CA ASP A 275 16.16 -19.62 -15.84
C ASP A 275 17.02 -18.87 -14.84
N THR A 276 16.56 -17.69 -14.41
CA THR A 276 17.34 -16.80 -13.55
C THR A 276 17.27 -17.20 -12.08
N TYR A 277 16.09 -17.62 -11.59
CA TYR A 277 15.81 -17.73 -10.15
C TYR A 277 15.49 -19.13 -9.67
N LEU A 278 15.04 -20.05 -10.54
CA LEU A 278 14.54 -21.36 -10.12
C LEU A 278 15.39 -22.53 -10.63
N ARG A 279 15.83 -22.53 -11.89
CA ARG A 279 16.42 -23.70 -12.57
C ARG A 279 17.48 -24.43 -11.75
N ASP A 280 18.40 -23.69 -11.12
CA ASP A 280 19.52 -24.27 -10.38
C ASP A 280 19.20 -24.64 -8.92
N VAL A 281 18.09 -24.13 -8.38
CA VAL A 281 17.74 -24.28 -6.96
C VAL A 281 16.44 -25.04 -6.74
N TYR A 282 15.63 -25.26 -7.78
CA TYR A 282 14.27 -25.78 -7.69
C TYR A 282 14.21 -27.10 -6.92
N ASP A 283 15.08 -28.06 -7.23
CA ASP A 283 15.15 -29.36 -6.55
C ASP A 283 15.34 -29.23 -5.02
N GLN A 284 16.06 -28.21 -4.57
CA GLN A 284 16.35 -27.98 -3.16
C GLN A 284 15.13 -27.40 -2.41
N LEU A 285 14.14 -26.87 -3.11
CA LEU A 285 12.98 -26.21 -2.51
C LEU A 285 11.90 -27.19 -2.03
N ASN A 286 11.99 -28.47 -2.43
CA ASN A 286 11.00 -29.49 -2.09
C ASN A 286 10.71 -29.54 -0.59
N GLY A 287 9.44 -29.35 -0.20
CA GLY A 287 9.01 -29.44 1.18
C GLY A 287 9.55 -28.35 2.12
N LYS A 288 10.21 -27.29 1.62
CA LYS A 288 10.76 -26.21 2.48
C LYS A 288 9.68 -25.49 3.31
N TRP A 289 8.44 -25.47 2.84
CA TRP A 289 7.32 -24.79 3.48
C TRP A 289 6.33 -25.74 4.16
N LYS A 290 6.66 -27.03 4.31
CA LYS A 290 5.78 -28.02 4.96
C LYS A 290 5.30 -27.61 6.36
N ASN A 291 6.12 -26.86 7.08
CA ASN A 291 5.86 -26.41 8.45
C ASN A 291 5.36 -24.96 8.52
N VAL A 292 5.21 -24.27 7.39
CA VAL A 292 4.63 -22.93 7.36
C VAL A 292 3.14 -23.03 7.73
N ASP A 293 2.71 -22.11 8.58
CA ASP A 293 1.32 -21.87 8.96
C ASP A 293 1.05 -20.38 8.78
N LEU A 294 0.36 -20.04 7.68
CA LEU A 294 0.08 -18.65 7.31
C LEU A 294 -0.76 -17.92 8.38
N LEU A 295 -1.64 -18.63 9.09
CA LEU A 295 -2.53 -18.03 10.08
C LEU A 295 -1.84 -17.77 11.42
N SER A 296 -0.63 -18.30 11.63
CA SER A 296 0.19 -18.00 12.80
C SER A 296 0.94 -16.67 12.69
N SER A 297 0.91 -16.02 11.53
CA SER A 297 1.59 -14.75 11.28
C SER A 297 0.99 -13.59 12.08
N LYS A 298 1.86 -12.70 12.58
CA LYS A 298 1.43 -11.39 13.07
C LYS A 298 0.73 -10.56 12.00
N GLU A 299 0.97 -10.83 10.71
CA GLU A 299 0.29 -10.14 9.61
C GLU A 299 -1.24 -10.36 9.63
N VAL A 300 -1.75 -11.44 10.25
CA VAL A 300 -3.20 -11.63 10.46
C VAL A 300 -3.78 -10.52 11.34
N LYS A 301 -3.07 -10.12 12.39
CA LYS A 301 -3.49 -9.02 13.28
C LYS A 301 -3.27 -7.65 12.64
N ASP A 302 -2.22 -7.52 11.86
CA ASP A 302 -1.93 -6.30 11.10
C ASP A 302 -3.01 -6.08 10.02
N TYR A 303 -3.49 -7.16 9.38
CA TYR A 303 -4.62 -7.15 8.47
C TYR A 303 -5.94 -6.81 9.16
N GLU A 304 -6.21 -7.38 10.34
CA GLU A 304 -7.38 -7.01 11.15
C GLU A 304 -7.37 -5.52 11.51
N LEU A 305 -6.21 -4.98 11.88
CA LEU A 305 -6.03 -3.55 12.15
C LEU A 305 -6.32 -2.70 10.91
N PHE A 306 -5.85 -3.11 9.73
CA PHE A 306 -6.17 -2.45 8.47
C PHE A 306 -7.68 -2.39 8.21
N LEU A 307 -8.40 -3.50 8.39
CA LEU A 307 -9.85 -3.54 8.20
C LEU A 307 -10.60 -2.65 9.22
N ASN A 308 -10.15 -2.67 10.48
CA ASN A 308 -10.73 -1.84 11.54
C ASN A 308 -10.55 -0.35 11.23
N VAL A 309 -9.32 0.07 10.91
CA VAL A 309 -9.02 1.47 10.61
C VAL A 309 -9.73 1.92 9.34
N SER A 310 -9.78 1.08 8.29
CA SER A 310 -10.54 1.38 7.08
C SER A 310 -12.02 1.68 7.40
N SER A 311 -12.63 0.84 8.25
CA SER A 311 -14.02 1.03 8.70
C SER A 311 -14.20 2.34 9.50
N GLU A 312 -13.27 2.65 10.40
CA GLU A 312 -13.28 3.90 11.20
C GLU A 312 -13.08 5.15 10.35
N LEU A 313 -12.34 5.03 9.25
CA LEU A 313 -12.17 6.11 8.27
C LEU A 313 -13.41 6.28 7.38
N GLY A 314 -14.33 5.32 7.37
CA GLY A 314 -15.58 5.34 6.60
C GLY A 314 -15.45 4.75 5.21
N VAL A 315 -14.42 3.93 4.95
CA VAL A 315 -14.14 3.32 3.65
C VAL A 315 -14.12 1.80 3.74
N LYS A 316 -14.46 1.16 2.62
CA LYS A 316 -14.44 -0.30 2.49
C LYS A 316 -13.78 -0.69 1.16
N PRO A 317 -12.43 -0.71 1.12
CA PRO A 317 -11.70 -1.24 -0.02
C PRO A 317 -12.23 -2.59 -0.50
N LEU A 318 -12.29 -2.79 -1.82
CA LEU A 318 -12.45 -4.13 -2.40
C LEU A 318 -11.21 -4.95 -2.03
N ILE A 319 -11.38 -6.00 -1.24
CA ILE A 319 -10.28 -6.90 -0.88
C ILE A 319 -10.10 -7.92 -2.00
N ILE A 320 -8.91 -7.96 -2.60
CA ILE A 320 -8.56 -8.91 -3.66
C ILE A 320 -7.57 -9.90 -3.07
N LEU A 321 -8.00 -11.15 -2.86
CA LEU A 321 -7.11 -12.22 -2.43
C LEU A 321 -6.51 -12.86 -3.67
N MET A 322 -5.29 -12.46 -4.02
CA MET A 322 -4.61 -13.01 -5.20
C MET A 322 -4.20 -14.48 -4.95
N PRO A 323 -4.22 -15.33 -5.99
CA PRO A 323 -3.78 -16.71 -5.84
C PRO A 323 -2.26 -16.80 -5.73
N VAL A 324 -1.76 -17.94 -5.29
CA VAL A 324 -0.35 -18.34 -5.47
C VAL A 324 -0.22 -19.31 -6.64
N ASN A 325 1.01 -19.58 -7.07
CA ASN A 325 1.26 -20.62 -8.07
C ASN A 325 1.08 -22.00 -7.40
N GLY A 326 -0.07 -22.64 -7.62
CA GLY A 326 -0.44 -23.88 -6.93
C GLY A 326 0.57 -25.00 -7.14
N LEU A 327 1.12 -25.14 -8.35
CA LEU A 327 2.13 -26.17 -8.68
C LEU A 327 3.41 -25.97 -7.88
N TYR A 328 3.90 -24.72 -7.82
CA TYR A 328 5.08 -24.36 -7.04
C TYR A 328 4.86 -24.56 -5.53
N TYR A 329 3.74 -24.09 -4.99
CA TYR A 329 3.46 -24.14 -3.56
C TYR A 329 3.15 -25.56 -3.04
N ASP A 330 2.54 -26.40 -3.87
CA ASP A 330 2.40 -27.83 -3.59
C ASP A 330 3.78 -28.50 -3.46
N TYR A 331 4.70 -28.17 -4.36
CA TYR A 331 6.07 -28.66 -4.33
C TYR A 331 6.86 -28.17 -3.09
N LEU A 332 6.63 -26.93 -2.64
CA LEU A 332 7.18 -26.45 -1.37
C LEU A 332 6.57 -27.15 -0.14
N GLY A 333 5.47 -27.87 -0.29
CA GLY A 333 4.77 -28.55 0.80
C GLY A 333 3.78 -27.66 1.58
N LEU A 334 3.50 -26.43 1.12
CA LEU A 334 2.38 -25.65 1.64
C LEU A 334 1.10 -26.13 0.97
N THR A 335 0.50 -27.20 1.50
CA THR A 335 -0.62 -27.92 0.86
C THR A 335 -1.81 -27.03 0.51
N LYS A 336 -2.57 -27.41 -0.53
CA LYS A 336 -3.82 -26.75 -0.90
C LYS A 336 -4.78 -26.58 0.28
N GLU A 337 -4.90 -27.57 1.17
CA GLU A 337 -5.73 -27.47 2.38
C GLU A 337 -5.32 -26.30 3.29
N LYS A 338 -4.01 -26.12 3.50
CA LYS A 338 -3.49 -24.98 4.28
C LYS A 338 -3.77 -23.65 3.61
N ARG A 339 -3.63 -23.59 2.28
CA ARG A 339 -3.91 -22.38 1.49
C ARG A 339 -5.41 -22.05 1.48
N ASP A 340 -6.27 -23.04 1.28
CA ASP A 340 -7.73 -22.90 1.36
C ASP A 340 -8.17 -22.39 2.75
N LEU A 341 -7.59 -22.94 3.82
CA LEU A 341 -7.86 -22.48 5.18
C LEU A 341 -7.44 -21.00 5.35
N PHE A 342 -6.30 -20.61 4.80
CA PHE A 342 -5.84 -19.23 4.80
C PHE A 342 -6.83 -18.31 4.07
N TYR A 343 -7.13 -18.55 2.79
CA TYR A 343 -8.04 -17.69 2.02
C TYR A 343 -9.41 -17.57 2.67
N ASN A 344 -10.01 -18.69 3.09
CA ASN A 344 -11.32 -18.70 3.74
C ASN A 344 -11.32 -17.87 5.05
N THR A 345 -10.23 -17.92 5.81
CA THR A 345 -10.11 -17.16 7.08
C THR A 345 -9.97 -15.67 6.81
N ILE A 346 -9.06 -15.27 5.92
CA ILE A 346 -8.84 -13.86 5.57
C ILE A 346 -10.09 -13.25 4.92
N GLU A 347 -10.73 -13.97 4.01
CA GLU A 347 -12.00 -13.57 3.40
C GLU A 347 -13.10 -13.37 4.46
N LYS A 348 -13.22 -14.32 5.40
CA LYS A 348 -14.22 -14.23 6.47
C LYS A 348 -14.00 -12.98 7.33
N MET A 349 -12.76 -12.67 7.71
CA MET A 349 -12.44 -11.47 8.51
C MET A 349 -12.89 -10.17 7.81
N ALA A 350 -12.71 -10.07 6.50
CA ALA A 350 -13.16 -8.93 5.71
C ALA A 350 -14.69 -8.86 5.60
N LYS A 351 -15.33 -10.00 5.25
CA LYS A 351 -16.79 -10.09 5.09
C LYS A 351 -17.54 -9.82 6.39
N GLU A 352 -17.02 -10.23 7.55
CA GLU A 352 -17.63 -9.94 8.85
C GLU A 352 -17.67 -8.44 9.18
N LYS A 353 -16.78 -7.64 8.57
CA LYS A 353 -16.80 -6.17 8.65
C LYS A 353 -17.54 -5.52 7.48
N GLY A 354 -18.15 -6.34 6.62
CA GLY A 354 -18.96 -5.92 5.48
C GLY A 354 -18.15 -5.36 4.33
N PHE A 355 -16.92 -5.85 4.12
CA PHE A 355 -16.11 -5.58 2.93
C PHE A 355 -16.50 -6.58 1.84
N ASP A 356 -16.48 -6.13 0.59
CA ASP A 356 -16.56 -7.04 -0.55
C ASP A 356 -15.18 -7.67 -0.78
N VAL A 357 -15.19 -8.95 -1.17
CA VAL A 357 -13.98 -9.75 -1.37
C VAL A 357 -14.03 -10.44 -2.72
N LEU A 358 -13.00 -10.21 -3.54
CA LEU A 358 -12.69 -11.00 -4.73
C LEU A 358 -11.67 -12.07 -4.33
N ASN A 359 -12.15 -13.28 -4.02
CA ASN A 359 -11.29 -14.40 -3.67
C ASN A 359 -10.93 -15.21 -4.93
N LEU A 360 -9.66 -15.17 -5.33
CA LEU A 360 -9.16 -15.80 -6.55
C LEU A 360 -8.49 -17.16 -6.30
N GLN A 361 -8.69 -17.80 -5.14
CA GLN A 361 -8.09 -19.10 -4.82
C GLN A 361 -8.35 -20.20 -5.87
N SER A 362 -9.46 -20.13 -6.61
CA SER A 362 -9.78 -21.11 -7.67
C SER A 362 -8.83 -21.02 -8.88
N LYS A 363 -8.00 -19.98 -8.94
CA LYS A 363 -7.10 -19.64 -10.05
C LYS A 363 -5.66 -20.11 -9.87
N GLU A 364 -5.32 -20.74 -8.75
CA GLU A 364 -3.93 -21.14 -8.41
C GLU A 364 -3.24 -22.02 -9.47
N TYR A 365 -4.00 -22.80 -10.22
CA TYR A 365 -3.48 -23.72 -11.25
C TYR A 365 -3.80 -23.25 -12.67
N GLU A 366 -4.39 -22.07 -12.82
CA GLU A 366 -4.73 -21.53 -14.15
C GLU A 366 -3.46 -21.00 -14.84
N LYS A 367 -3.21 -21.47 -16.06
CA LYS A 367 -2.05 -21.01 -16.84
C LYS A 367 -2.13 -19.51 -17.09
N TYR A 368 -0.98 -18.86 -17.06
CA TYR A 368 -0.80 -17.43 -17.38
C TYR A 368 -1.53 -16.47 -16.41
N TYR A 369 -2.12 -16.98 -15.33
CA TYR A 369 -2.73 -16.17 -14.29
C TYR A 369 -1.67 -15.46 -13.45
N LEU A 370 -0.56 -16.15 -13.17
CA LEU A 370 0.65 -15.60 -12.60
C LEU A 370 1.76 -15.60 -13.66
N SER A 371 2.66 -14.63 -13.62
CA SER A 371 3.85 -14.59 -14.48
C SER A 371 5.03 -15.32 -13.84
N ASP A 372 5.06 -15.37 -12.52
CA ASP A 372 6.06 -16.12 -11.75
C ASP A 372 5.39 -16.91 -10.61
N VAL A 373 6.14 -17.24 -9.56
CA VAL A 373 5.61 -18.02 -8.43
C VAL A 373 4.65 -17.24 -7.54
N MET A 374 4.66 -15.90 -7.60
CA MET A 374 3.92 -15.03 -6.68
C MET A 374 3.28 -13.80 -7.32
N HIS A 375 3.73 -13.29 -8.48
CA HIS A 375 3.18 -12.08 -9.07
C HIS A 375 2.14 -12.39 -10.16
N LEU A 376 1.08 -11.58 -10.17
CA LEU A 376 0.02 -11.60 -11.17
C LEU A 376 0.58 -11.40 -12.58
N GLY A 377 0.14 -12.27 -13.49
CA GLY A 377 0.56 -12.30 -14.89
C GLY A 377 -0.53 -11.80 -15.83
N TRP A 378 -0.45 -12.24 -17.07
CA TRP A 378 -1.27 -11.74 -18.19
C TRP A 378 -2.77 -11.86 -17.93
N LYS A 379 -3.26 -13.08 -17.66
CA LYS A 379 -4.69 -13.30 -17.40
C LYS A 379 -5.13 -12.83 -16.02
N GLY A 380 -4.22 -12.86 -15.05
CA GLY A 380 -4.51 -12.52 -13.67
C GLY A 380 -4.83 -11.04 -13.48
N TRP A 381 -3.96 -10.17 -14.00
CA TRP A 381 -4.24 -8.73 -13.95
C TRP A 381 -5.47 -8.35 -14.78
N LEU A 382 -5.61 -8.91 -15.99
CA LEU A 382 -6.79 -8.62 -16.81
C LEU A 382 -8.10 -9.03 -16.12
N ASN A 383 -8.13 -10.17 -15.42
CA ASN A 383 -9.28 -10.56 -14.62
C ASN A 383 -9.56 -9.60 -13.46
N ILE A 384 -8.52 -9.17 -12.75
CA ILE A 384 -8.67 -8.20 -11.67
C ILE A 384 -9.18 -6.86 -12.20
N ASP A 385 -8.67 -6.38 -13.34
CA ASP A 385 -9.13 -5.15 -13.99
C ASP A 385 -10.61 -5.21 -14.37
N GLU A 386 -11.04 -6.32 -14.96
CA GLU A 386 -12.44 -6.54 -15.31
C GLU A 386 -13.36 -6.59 -14.08
N GLU A 387 -12.92 -7.25 -13.00
CA GLU A 387 -13.70 -7.35 -11.76
C GLU A 387 -13.73 -6.02 -11.00
N MET A 388 -12.63 -5.25 -10.97
CA MET A 388 -12.63 -3.89 -10.43
C MET A 388 -13.57 -2.99 -11.24
N TYR A 389 -13.52 -3.07 -12.57
CA TYR A 389 -14.44 -2.36 -13.45
C TYR A 389 -15.91 -2.68 -13.13
N LYS A 390 -16.27 -3.97 -13.05
CA LYS A 390 -17.63 -4.42 -12.70
C LYS A 390 -18.03 -3.94 -11.30
N HIS A 391 -17.12 -3.95 -10.34
CA HIS A 391 -17.39 -3.59 -8.97
C HIS A 391 -17.67 -2.10 -8.79
N PHE A 392 -16.83 -1.24 -9.36
CA PHE A 392 -16.91 0.21 -9.14
C PHE A 392 -17.86 0.95 -10.07
N ASN A 393 -18.27 0.36 -11.21
CA ASN A 393 -19.21 0.99 -12.15
C ASN A 393 -20.65 0.47 -12.07
N LYS A 394 -20.93 -0.56 -11.25
CA LYS A 394 -22.30 -1.06 -11.00
C LYS A 394 -22.96 -0.48 -9.73
N ARG A 395 -22.29 0.44 -9.04
CA ARG A 395 -22.74 1.02 -7.77
C ARG A 395 -23.48 2.34 -7.94
#